data_AF-A0A7C3ACW4-F1
#
_entry.id   AF-A0A7C3ACW4-F1
#
_cell.length_a   1.000
_cell.length_b   1.000
_cell.length_c   1.000
_cell.angle_alpha   90.00
_cell.angle_beta   90.00
_cell.angle_gamma   90.00
#
_symmetry.space_group_name_H-M   'P 1'
#
loop_
_entity.id
_entity.type
_entity.pdbx_description
1 polymer ?
#
loop_
_entity_poly.entity_id
_entity_poly.type
_entity_poly.pdbx_seq_one_letter_code
_entity_poly.pdbx_strand_id
1 'polypeptide(L)'
;DEYLRARDPDEPLPWDHIDPLVTREFLLSEREKAYRGETTPSCRVAGCVGCGLMRYTRDACLRSMIKAKKTIGHKPIPPHENPPSVQKIRLRYRKSGILRYLSHMEVMEVFIRASHRACLPIAFSHGFNPRPKIRFAHPSGVGVESVAEIAEMELIERMEPEEVRTKLNEELPEGLDVIEAFEVPMRYPAPMNQTWISTYEVRFPERRLSRRECERRIADLLSRDEIIVKSGKGRLRDIRPLVMGIRCEEGETCRIVMDLLETPSGRARAEDLLEMMFSELADQGEIRISKVRSRVANKSSLETD
;
A
#
# COMPACT_ATOMS: atom_id res chain seq x y z
N ASP A 1 -21.92 24.88 -2.16
CA ASP A 1 -21.63 26.32 -2.40
C ASP A 1 -20.76 26.97 -1.34
N GLU A 2 -20.96 26.74 -0.04
CA GLU A 2 -20.14 27.36 1.02
C GLU A 2 -18.63 27.06 0.95
N TYR A 3 -18.23 25.85 0.55
CA TYR A 3 -16.82 25.47 0.47
C TYR A 3 -16.07 25.99 -0.76
N LEU A 4 -16.80 26.44 -1.78
CA LEU A 4 -16.23 26.84 -3.08
C LEU A 4 -16.34 28.35 -3.34
N ARG A 5 -16.99 29.11 -2.44
CA ARG A 5 -17.12 30.56 -2.58
C ARG A 5 -15.77 31.25 -2.38
N ALA A 6 -15.61 32.41 -3.01
CA ALA A 6 -14.57 33.33 -2.64
C ALA A 6 -14.74 33.75 -1.17
N ARG A 7 -13.62 33.78 -0.44
CA ARG A 7 -13.56 34.20 0.96
C ARG A 7 -13.11 35.65 1.03
N ASP A 8 -13.81 36.43 1.84
CA ASP A 8 -13.42 37.80 2.13
C ASP A 8 -12.07 37.79 2.88
N PRO A 9 -11.06 38.58 2.49
CA PRO A 9 -9.79 38.68 3.22
C PRO A 9 -9.90 38.96 4.72
N ASP A 10 -10.97 39.64 5.14
CA ASP A 10 -11.20 40.03 6.53
C ASP A 10 -12.07 39.03 7.31
N GLU A 11 -12.60 37.99 6.64
CA GLU A 11 -13.37 36.96 7.34
C GLU A 11 -12.44 36.01 8.13
N PRO A 12 -12.92 35.46 9.26
CA PRO A 12 -12.22 34.40 9.97
C PRO A 12 -12.18 33.12 9.12
N LEU A 13 -10.97 32.63 8.86
CA LEU A 13 -10.70 31.43 8.09
C LEU A 13 -10.63 30.21 9.04
N PRO A 14 -11.05 29.02 8.59
CA PRO A 14 -11.01 27.80 9.41
C PRO A 14 -9.61 27.45 9.98
N TRP A 15 -8.54 27.97 9.37
CA TRP A 15 -7.14 27.72 9.75
C TRP A 15 -6.46 28.93 10.42
N ASP A 16 -7.19 29.99 10.78
CA ASP A 16 -6.59 31.17 11.43
C ASP A 16 -5.96 30.90 12.80
N HIS A 17 -6.31 29.76 13.41
CA HIS A 17 -5.72 29.30 14.66
C HIS A 17 -4.32 28.68 14.48
N ILE A 18 -3.87 28.46 13.23
CA ILE A 18 -2.55 27.95 12.90
C ILE A 18 -1.61 29.16 12.74
N ASP A 19 -0.47 29.16 13.42
CA ASP A 19 0.60 30.14 13.19
C ASP A 19 1.61 29.57 12.18
N PRO A 20 1.52 29.90 10.88
CA PRO A 20 2.49 29.48 9.86
C PRO A 20 3.76 30.32 9.89
N LEU A 21 4.00 31.10 10.95
CA LEU A 21 5.09 32.07 11.12
C LEU A 21 4.96 33.33 10.27
N VAL A 22 4.12 33.39 9.25
CA VAL A 22 3.86 34.61 8.46
C VAL A 22 2.60 35.34 8.93
N THR A 23 2.56 36.66 8.77
CA THR A 23 1.38 37.45 9.15
C THR A 23 0.33 37.43 8.03
N ARG A 24 -0.94 37.74 8.38
CA ARG A 24 -2.02 37.86 7.40
C ARG A 24 -1.70 38.93 6.36
N GLU A 25 -1.16 40.06 6.79
CA GLU A 25 -0.80 41.18 5.92
C GLU A 25 0.26 40.76 4.90
N PHE A 26 1.24 39.95 5.32
CA PHE A 26 2.24 39.38 4.42
C PHE A 26 1.58 38.46 3.38
N LEU A 27 0.70 37.54 3.80
CA LEU A 27 0.00 36.63 2.89
C LEU A 27 -0.87 37.38 1.87
N LEU A 28 -1.58 38.43 2.29
CA LEU A 28 -2.38 39.28 1.41
C LEU A 28 -1.49 40.04 0.42
N SER A 29 -0.36 40.58 0.86
CA SER A 29 0.64 41.21 0.00
C SER A 29 1.19 40.23 -1.05
N GLU A 30 1.56 39.01 -0.66
CA GLU A 30 2.09 37.99 -1.59
C GLU A 30 1.02 37.52 -2.58
N ARG A 31 -0.25 37.43 -2.16
CA ARG A 31 -1.37 37.13 -3.04
C ARG A 31 -1.55 38.20 -4.13
N GLU A 32 -1.48 39.47 -3.75
CA GLU A 32 -1.56 40.58 -4.72
C GLU A 32 -0.37 40.59 -5.69
N LYS A 33 0.85 40.30 -5.22
CA LYS A 33 2.02 40.11 -6.10
C LYS A 33 1.81 38.96 -7.07
N ALA A 34 1.25 37.84 -6.60
CA ALA A 34 0.97 36.68 -7.45
C ALA A 34 -0.02 37.02 -8.57
N TYR A 35 -1.07 37.80 -8.30
CA TYR A 35 -1.99 38.28 -9.34
C TYR A 35 -1.31 39.19 -10.37
N ARG A 36 -0.26 39.92 -9.97
CA ARG A 36 0.57 40.73 -10.89
C ARG A 36 1.70 39.96 -11.55
N GLY A 37 1.89 38.68 -11.24
CA GLY A 37 3.00 37.86 -11.76
C GLY A 37 4.38 38.27 -11.20
N GLU A 38 4.40 38.99 -10.08
CA GLU A 38 5.62 39.43 -9.42
C GLU A 38 6.17 38.31 -8.51
N THR A 39 7.50 38.20 -8.42
CA THR A 39 8.15 37.25 -7.51
C THR A 39 8.75 37.96 -6.31
N THR A 40 8.71 37.31 -5.15
CA THR A 40 9.41 37.79 -3.97
C THR A 40 10.88 37.36 -4.01
N PRO A 41 11.84 38.31 -3.97
CA PRO A 41 13.25 38.00 -4.10
C PRO A 41 13.78 37.22 -2.89
N SER A 42 14.93 36.56 -3.06
CA SER A 42 15.59 35.89 -1.94
C SER A 42 15.99 36.88 -0.85
N CYS A 43 15.74 36.52 0.42
CA CYS A 43 16.14 37.36 1.55
C CYS A 43 17.66 37.57 1.64
N ARG A 44 18.44 36.70 0.99
CA ARG A 44 19.91 36.81 0.90
C ARG A 44 20.38 37.96 0.02
N VAL A 45 19.51 38.46 -0.85
CA VAL A 45 19.82 39.51 -1.84
C VAL A 45 19.08 40.80 -1.50
N ALA A 46 17.80 40.70 -1.14
CA ALA A 46 16.93 41.85 -0.90
C ALA A 46 16.75 42.20 0.59
N GLY A 47 17.39 41.47 1.51
CA GLY A 47 17.17 41.61 2.95
C GLY A 47 15.91 40.87 3.42
N CYS A 48 15.47 41.09 4.66
CA CYS A 48 14.37 40.32 5.24
C CYS A 48 13.08 40.54 4.42
N VAL A 49 12.47 39.45 3.95
CA VAL A 49 11.22 39.48 3.18
C VAL A 49 9.98 39.20 4.02
N GLY A 50 10.11 38.99 5.33
CA GLY A 50 8.94 38.80 6.20
C GLY A 50 8.37 37.38 6.27
N CYS A 51 9.15 36.34 5.92
CA CYS A 51 8.73 34.93 6.02
C CYS A 51 8.51 34.39 7.45
N GLY A 52 8.55 35.25 8.47
CA GLY A 52 8.29 34.86 9.86
C GLY A 52 9.46 34.37 10.68
N LEU A 53 10.45 33.73 10.05
CA LEU A 53 11.58 33.10 10.74
C LEU A 53 12.40 34.08 11.59
N MET A 54 12.44 35.35 11.20
CA MET A 54 13.18 36.38 11.94
C MET A 54 12.64 36.61 13.35
N ARG A 55 11.38 36.25 13.63
CA ARG A 55 10.79 36.29 14.98
C ARG A 55 11.41 35.27 15.94
N TYR A 56 11.88 34.15 15.42
CA TYR A 56 12.38 33.01 16.22
C TYR A 56 13.87 32.75 16.06
N THR A 57 14.45 33.08 14.90
CA THR A 57 15.82 32.72 14.52
C THR A 57 16.60 33.91 13.95
N ARG A 58 16.41 35.09 14.56
CA ARG A 58 16.96 36.38 14.10
C ARG A 58 18.43 36.29 13.71
N ASP A 59 19.28 35.74 14.57
CA ASP A 59 20.72 35.66 14.30
C ASP A 59 21.06 34.76 13.11
N ALA A 60 20.34 33.64 12.94
CA ALA A 60 20.53 32.76 11.80
C ALA A 60 20.07 33.41 10.49
N CYS A 61 18.95 34.15 10.53
CA CYS A 61 18.48 34.96 9.41
C CYS A 61 19.52 36.04 9.05
N LEU A 62 19.99 36.82 10.03
CA LEU A 62 21.00 37.86 9.81
C LEU A 62 22.29 37.26 9.22
N ARG A 63 22.79 36.15 9.76
CA ARG A 63 23.95 35.42 9.20
C ARG A 63 23.73 34.98 7.75
N SER A 64 22.52 34.54 7.41
CA SER A 64 22.18 34.09 6.06
C SER A 64 22.04 35.23 5.05
N MET A 65 21.72 36.45 5.53
CA MET A 65 21.58 37.65 4.69
C MET A 65 22.89 38.42 4.52
N ILE A 66 23.88 38.20 5.39
CA ILE A 66 25.25 38.66 5.16
C ILE A 66 25.75 37.96 3.90
N LYS A 67 26.08 38.74 2.86
CA LYS A 67 26.68 38.27 1.59
C LYS A 67 27.63 37.11 1.87
N ALA A 68 27.29 35.92 1.39
CA ALA A 68 28.15 34.75 1.50
C ALA A 68 29.51 35.09 0.86
N LYS A 69 30.51 35.39 1.68
CA LYS A 69 31.90 35.35 1.23
C LYS A 69 32.20 33.89 0.92
N LYS A 70 32.41 33.61 -0.37
CA LYS A 70 32.62 32.31 -1.01
C LYS A 70 31.37 31.44 -1.12
N THR A 71 31.07 31.04 -2.35
CA THR A 71 30.43 29.77 -2.67
C THR A 71 31.17 28.68 -1.91
N ILE A 72 30.62 28.24 -0.79
CA ILE A 72 30.96 26.94 -0.23
C ILE A 72 30.43 25.96 -1.27
N GLY A 73 31.32 25.50 -2.16
CA GLY A 73 31.00 24.39 -3.06
C GLY A 73 30.41 23.29 -2.20
N HIS A 74 29.18 22.88 -2.50
CA HIS A 74 28.56 21.78 -1.78
C HIS A 74 29.53 20.60 -1.93
N LYS A 75 30.13 20.13 -0.82
CA LYS A 75 30.87 18.87 -0.89
C LYS A 75 29.85 17.85 -1.37
N PRO A 76 30.08 17.15 -2.50
CA PRO A 76 29.17 16.11 -2.93
C PRO A 76 29.02 15.15 -1.76
N ILE A 77 27.77 14.93 -1.33
CA ILE A 77 27.48 13.90 -0.34
C ILE A 77 28.03 12.60 -0.94
N PRO A 78 28.94 11.89 -0.25
CA PRO A 78 29.47 10.65 -0.77
C PRO A 78 28.28 9.74 -1.13
N PRO A 79 28.31 9.07 -2.28
CA PRO A 79 27.22 8.22 -2.70
C PRO A 79 26.94 7.20 -1.60
N HIS A 80 25.65 7.00 -1.28
CA HIS A 80 25.26 6.00 -0.31
C HIS A 80 25.80 4.64 -0.79
N GLU A 81 26.66 4.01 0.02
CA GLU A 81 27.13 2.67 -0.29
C GLU A 81 25.92 1.75 -0.33
N ASN A 82 25.81 0.98 -1.41
CA ASN A 82 24.67 0.13 -1.67
C ASN A 82 25.19 -1.27 -1.98
N PRO A 83 25.63 -2.01 -0.94
CA PRO A 83 26.23 -3.32 -1.12
C PRO A 83 25.27 -4.28 -1.84
N PRO A 84 25.80 -5.25 -2.59
CA PRO A 84 24.97 -6.22 -3.29
C PRO A 84 24.19 -7.07 -2.30
N SER A 85 22.97 -7.45 -2.68
CA SER A 85 22.17 -8.40 -1.91
C SER A 85 22.87 -9.76 -1.87
N VAL A 86 23.01 -10.35 -0.69
CA VAL A 86 23.65 -11.66 -0.46
C VAL A 86 22.65 -12.76 -0.07
N GLN A 87 21.44 -12.37 0.35
CA GLN A 87 20.40 -13.28 0.78
C GLN A 87 19.02 -12.75 0.37
N LYS A 88 18.08 -13.66 0.14
CA LYS A 88 16.68 -13.34 -0.17
C LYS A 88 15.78 -14.19 0.72
N ILE A 89 14.94 -13.53 1.52
CA ILE A 89 14.05 -14.18 2.48
C ILE A 89 12.62 -13.91 2.04
N ARG A 90 11.83 -14.98 1.94
CA ARG A 90 10.40 -14.92 1.69
C ARG A 90 9.64 -15.06 2.99
N LEU A 91 8.64 -14.21 3.15
CA LEU A 91 7.79 -14.10 4.31
C LEU A 91 6.36 -14.45 3.91
N ARG A 92 5.69 -15.25 4.75
CA ARG A 92 4.24 -15.36 4.74
C ARG A 92 3.69 -14.59 5.93
N TYR A 93 2.80 -13.65 5.70
CA TYR A 93 2.27 -12.79 6.75
C TYR A 93 0.74 -12.75 6.82
N ARG A 94 0.24 -12.41 8.00
CA ARG A 94 -1.16 -12.18 8.34
C ARG A 94 -1.50 -10.70 8.18
N LYS A 95 -2.70 -10.41 7.71
CA LYS A 95 -3.38 -9.10 7.75
C LYS A 95 -4.79 -9.33 8.28
N SER A 96 -5.09 -8.90 9.50
CA SER A 96 -6.37 -9.19 10.17
C SER A 96 -6.89 -8.01 10.99
N GLY A 97 -8.14 -8.13 11.47
CA GLY A 97 -8.78 -7.13 12.29
C GLY A 97 -8.94 -5.81 11.54
N ILE A 98 -8.75 -4.68 12.22
CA ILE A 98 -8.88 -3.35 11.62
C ILE A 98 -7.85 -3.08 10.52
N LEU A 99 -6.69 -3.76 10.55
CA LEU A 99 -5.63 -3.58 9.56
C LEU A 99 -5.98 -4.18 8.18
N ARG A 100 -7.08 -4.92 8.05
CA ARG A 100 -7.60 -5.32 6.74
C ARG A 100 -7.98 -4.13 5.85
N TYR A 101 -8.25 -2.97 6.46
CA TYR A 101 -8.57 -1.73 5.75
C TYR A 101 -7.34 -0.97 5.23
N LEU A 102 -6.13 -1.43 5.57
CA LEU A 102 -4.92 -0.88 4.98
C LEU A 102 -4.83 -1.26 3.50
N SER A 103 -4.52 -0.25 2.69
CA SER A 103 -4.10 -0.41 1.31
C SER A 103 -2.71 -1.07 1.24
N HIS A 104 -2.34 -1.54 0.05
CA HIS A 104 -1.02 -2.11 -0.18
C HIS A 104 0.11 -1.14 0.20
N MET A 105 -0.03 0.15 -0.15
CA MET A 105 1.00 1.16 0.11
C MET A 105 1.24 1.35 1.60
N GLU A 106 0.18 1.37 2.41
CA GLU A 106 0.31 1.49 3.87
C GLU A 106 0.96 0.24 4.47
N VAL A 107 0.61 -0.96 3.99
CA VAL A 107 1.28 -2.19 4.41
C VAL A 107 2.77 -2.15 4.05
N MET A 108 3.14 -1.68 2.85
CA MET A 108 4.54 -1.52 2.47
C MET A 108 5.27 -0.57 3.42
N GLU A 109 4.68 0.58 3.76
CA GLU A 109 5.26 1.54 4.68
C GLU A 109 5.46 0.94 6.08
N VAL A 110 4.48 0.17 6.57
CA VAL A 110 4.60 -0.53 7.85
C VAL A 110 5.78 -1.50 7.84
N PHE A 111 5.92 -2.33 6.80
CA PHE A 111 7.05 -3.26 6.67
C PHE A 111 8.40 -2.54 6.57
N ILE A 112 8.47 -1.42 5.84
CA ILE A 112 9.70 -0.61 5.74
C ILE A 112 10.08 -0.06 7.11
N ARG A 113 9.12 0.53 7.84
CA ARG A 113 9.36 1.10 9.17
C ARG A 113 9.73 0.01 10.19
N ALA A 114 9.04 -1.13 10.18
CA ALA A 114 9.34 -2.26 11.05
C ALA A 114 10.74 -2.81 10.77
N SER A 115 11.10 -3.00 9.50
CA SER A 115 12.43 -3.47 9.10
C SER A 115 13.54 -2.51 9.57
N HIS A 116 13.28 -1.21 9.53
CA HIS A 116 14.22 -0.19 10.03
C HIS A 116 14.35 -0.21 11.56
N ARG A 117 13.25 -0.29 12.31
CA ARG A 117 13.28 -0.36 13.79
C ARG A 117 13.93 -1.65 14.29
N ALA A 118 13.68 -2.76 13.59
CA ALA A 118 14.30 -4.05 13.82
C ALA A 118 15.80 -4.10 13.44
N CYS A 119 16.36 -3.01 12.90
CA CYS A 119 17.74 -2.93 12.40
C CYS A 119 18.09 -4.08 11.44
N LEU A 120 17.15 -4.45 10.56
CA LEU A 120 17.40 -5.48 9.56
C LEU A 120 18.37 -4.96 8.48
N PRO A 121 19.33 -5.78 8.02
CA PRO A 121 20.29 -5.39 6.99
C PRO A 121 19.66 -5.44 5.60
N ILE A 122 18.61 -4.64 5.35
CA ILE A 122 17.87 -4.62 4.08
C ILE A 122 18.73 -4.00 2.97
N ALA A 123 18.77 -4.65 1.81
CA ALA A 123 19.39 -4.11 0.60
C ALA A 123 18.52 -3.01 -0.03
N PHE A 124 19.15 -2.04 -0.69
CA PHE A 124 18.46 -0.95 -1.37
C PHE A 124 18.64 -1.01 -2.89
N SER A 125 17.72 -0.37 -3.63
CA SER A 125 17.85 -0.17 -5.07
C SER A 125 18.92 0.88 -5.38
N HIS A 126 19.54 0.79 -6.56
CA HIS A 126 20.51 1.78 -7.03
C HIS A 126 19.79 3.03 -7.59
N GLY A 127 20.46 4.19 -7.56
CA GLY A 127 19.97 5.44 -8.14
C GLY A 127 19.76 6.57 -7.12
N PHE A 128 19.20 7.70 -7.57
CA PHE A 128 19.04 8.92 -6.77
C PHE A 128 18.01 8.83 -5.63
N ASN A 129 17.11 7.84 -5.70
CA ASN A 129 16.10 7.57 -4.66
C ASN A 129 16.13 6.07 -4.31
N PRO A 130 17.13 5.61 -3.52
CA PRO A 130 17.25 4.21 -3.14
C PRO A 130 16.03 3.78 -2.34
N ARG A 131 15.39 2.69 -2.75
CA ARG A 131 14.24 2.08 -2.06
C ARG A 131 14.65 0.75 -1.44
N PRO A 132 14.18 0.43 -0.23
CA PRO A 132 14.34 -0.90 0.35
C PRO A 132 13.85 -1.96 -0.62
N LYS A 133 14.63 -3.03 -0.82
CA LYS A 133 14.25 -4.15 -1.67
C LYS A 133 13.31 -5.10 -0.93
N ILE A 134 12.12 -4.60 -0.64
CA ILE A 134 10.98 -5.37 -0.14
C ILE A 134 9.95 -5.43 -1.25
N ARG A 135 9.62 -6.64 -1.70
CA ARG A 135 8.64 -6.91 -2.76
C ARG A 135 7.47 -7.69 -2.18
N PHE A 136 6.30 -7.51 -2.76
CA PHE A 136 5.09 -8.23 -2.38
C PHE A 136 4.57 -9.02 -3.58
N ALA A 137 3.78 -10.06 -3.33
CA ALA A 137 3.09 -10.82 -4.38
C ALA A 137 1.88 -10.03 -4.91
N HIS A 138 0.70 -10.65 -4.96
CA HIS A 138 -0.56 -9.96 -5.25
C HIS A 138 -1.31 -9.70 -3.94
N PRO A 139 -1.08 -8.56 -3.25
CA PRO A 139 -1.72 -8.24 -1.99
C PRO A 139 -3.24 -8.24 -2.09
N SER A 140 -3.92 -8.74 -1.06
CA SER A 140 -5.38 -8.67 -0.98
C SER A 140 -5.87 -7.23 -0.93
N GLY A 141 -7.10 -7.01 -1.40
CA GLY A 141 -7.76 -5.71 -1.38
C GLY A 141 -7.98 -5.13 0.02
N VAL A 142 -8.43 -3.88 0.05
CA VAL A 142 -8.95 -3.23 1.26
C VAL A 142 -10.20 -3.98 1.70
N GLY A 143 -10.35 -4.23 3.01
CA GLY A 143 -11.48 -4.97 3.57
C GLY A 143 -11.27 -6.50 3.60
N VAL A 144 -10.20 -7.02 3.00
CA VAL A 144 -9.91 -8.46 2.95
C VAL A 144 -8.89 -8.83 4.01
N GLU A 145 -9.24 -9.80 4.87
CA GLU A 145 -8.30 -10.43 5.79
C GLU A 145 -7.46 -11.49 5.06
N SER A 146 -6.26 -11.77 5.55
CA SER A 146 -5.41 -12.82 4.97
C SER A 146 -4.46 -13.42 5.97
N VAL A 147 -4.16 -14.70 5.82
CA VAL A 147 -3.04 -15.41 6.51
C VAL A 147 -2.01 -15.94 5.50
N ALA A 148 -2.13 -15.51 4.24
CA ALA A 148 -1.41 -16.06 3.11
C ALA A 148 -0.86 -14.95 2.21
N GLU A 149 -0.60 -13.78 2.77
CA GLU A 149 0.12 -12.72 2.06
C GLU A 149 1.60 -13.07 1.96
N ILE A 150 2.23 -12.64 0.87
CA ILE A 150 3.63 -12.94 0.59
C ILE A 150 4.41 -11.64 0.42
N ALA A 151 5.47 -11.52 1.21
CA ALA A 151 6.52 -10.52 1.04
C ALA A 151 7.86 -11.22 0.79
N GLU A 152 8.78 -10.52 0.16
CA GLU A 152 10.15 -10.96 -0.08
C GLU A 152 11.08 -9.79 0.16
N MET A 153 12.13 -10.03 0.95
CA MET A 153 13.14 -9.03 1.27
C MET A 153 14.53 -9.55 0.88
N GLU A 154 15.35 -8.64 0.36
CA GLU A 154 16.75 -8.90 0.07
C GLU A 154 17.63 -8.26 1.14
N LEU A 155 18.62 -9.01 1.65
CA LEU A 155 19.53 -8.58 2.69
C LEU A 155 20.95 -8.39 2.17
N ILE A 156 21.70 -7.46 2.77
CA ILE A 156 23.13 -7.21 2.50
C ILE A 156 24.04 -8.05 3.39
N GLU A 157 23.49 -8.61 4.47
CA GLU A 157 24.14 -9.54 5.38
C GLU A 157 23.23 -10.74 5.60
N ARG A 158 23.81 -11.92 5.78
CA ARG A 158 23.02 -13.13 6.02
C ARG A 158 22.45 -13.11 7.44
N MET A 159 21.18 -13.45 7.57
CA MET A 159 20.48 -13.60 8.84
C MET A 159 19.62 -14.88 8.80
N GLU A 160 19.45 -15.52 9.95
CA GLU A 160 18.56 -16.68 10.04
C GLU A 160 17.11 -16.23 9.77
N PRO A 161 16.35 -16.90 8.88
CA PRO A 161 14.99 -16.47 8.56
C PRO A 161 14.07 -16.35 9.78
N GLU A 162 14.27 -17.23 10.76
CA GLU A 162 13.52 -17.21 12.01
C GLU A 162 13.84 -15.99 12.89
N GLU A 163 15.10 -15.53 12.85
CA GLU A 163 15.51 -14.29 13.53
C GLU A 163 14.85 -13.07 12.87
N VAL A 164 14.81 -13.03 11.53
CA VAL A 164 14.10 -11.98 10.78
C VAL A 164 12.62 -11.96 11.14
N ARG A 165 11.97 -13.14 11.22
CA ARG A 165 10.56 -13.25 11.63
C ARG A 165 10.36 -12.65 13.02
N THR A 166 11.18 -13.07 13.99
CA THR A 166 11.07 -12.64 15.39
C THR A 166 11.22 -11.12 15.50
N LYS A 167 12.31 -10.57 14.93
CA LYS A 167 12.57 -9.12 14.96
C LYS A 167 11.50 -8.29 14.26
N LEU A 168 10.93 -8.77 13.16
CA LEU A 168 9.81 -8.08 12.50
C LEU A 168 8.57 -8.07 13.40
N ASN A 169 8.21 -9.20 14.01
CA ASN A 169 7.02 -9.30 14.85
C ASN A 169 7.11 -8.48 16.12
N GLU A 170 8.31 -8.22 16.66
CA GLU A 170 8.51 -7.28 17.76
C GLU A 170 8.16 -5.83 17.38
N GLU A 171 8.26 -5.51 16.09
CA GLU A 171 8.07 -4.16 15.57
C GLU A 171 6.75 -3.96 14.80
N LEU A 172 6.08 -5.03 14.38
CA LEU A 172 4.82 -4.96 13.64
C LEU A 172 3.64 -4.67 14.59
N PRO A 173 2.65 -3.88 14.15
CA PRO A 173 1.46 -3.62 14.95
C PRO A 173 0.55 -4.85 15.00
N GLU A 174 -0.28 -4.93 16.04
CA GLU A 174 -1.30 -5.98 16.18
C GLU A 174 -2.18 -6.08 14.93
N GLY A 175 -2.32 -7.29 14.39
CA GLY A 175 -3.05 -7.58 13.15
C GLY A 175 -2.18 -7.66 11.90
N LEU A 176 -0.88 -7.37 12.00
CA LEU A 176 0.13 -7.71 11.00
C LEU A 176 1.20 -8.59 11.64
N ASP A 177 1.33 -9.83 11.17
CA ASP A 177 2.27 -10.79 11.77
C ASP A 177 2.95 -11.60 10.68
N VAL A 178 4.27 -11.74 10.75
CA VAL A 178 5.00 -12.71 9.95
C VAL A 178 4.81 -14.09 10.57
N ILE A 179 4.13 -14.98 9.84
CA ILE A 179 3.81 -16.35 10.26
C ILE A 179 5.00 -17.28 9.97
N GLU A 180 5.58 -17.14 8.77
CA GLU A 180 6.71 -17.94 8.32
C GLU A 180 7.74 -17.06 7.61
N ALA A 181 9.01 -17.44 7.74
CA ALA A 181 10.11 -16.88 7.01
C ALA A 181 11.05 -18.00 6.54
N PHE A 182 11.49 -17.97 5.29
CA PHE A 182 12.43 -18.94 4.75
C PHE A 182 13.29 -18.33 3.65
N GLU A 183 14.50 -18.85 3.48
CA GLU A 183 15.39 -18.41 2.39
C GLU A 183 14.92 -18.97 1.04
N VAL A 184 15.01 -18.14 0.01
CA VAL A 184 14.78 -18.54 -1.39
C VAL A 184 16.00 -18.21 -2.23
N PRO A 185 16.27 -18.95 -3.33
CA PRO A 185 17.43 -18.67 -4.17
C PRO A 185 17.44 -17.22 -4.69
N MET A 186 18.63 -16.60 -4.77
CA MET A 186 18.75 -15.21 -5.24
C MET A 186 18.13 -14.98 -6.62
N ARG A 187 18.22 -15.97 -7.51
CA ARG A 187 17.64 -15.94 -8.88
C ARG A 187 16.18 -16.38 -8.95
N TYR A 188 15.56 -16.72 -7.82
CA TYR A 188 14.14 -17.08 -7.79
C TYR A 188 13.29 -15.88 -8.25
N PRO A 189 12.28 -16.08 -9.12
CA PRO A 189 11.48 -14.98 -9.65
C PRO A 189 10.87 -14.13 -8.54
N ALA A 190 10.72 -12.82 -8.76
CA ALA A 190 10.01 -11.96 -7.82
C ALA A 190 8.57 -12.47 -7.61
N PRO A 191 7.98 -12.34 -6.41
CA PRO A 191 6.64 -12.86 -6.14
C PRO A 191 5.56 -12.39 -7.14
N MET A 192 5.59 -11.11 -7.53
CA MET A 192 4.67 -10.52 -8.53
C MET A 192 4.83 -11.10 -9.96
N ASN A 193 5.98 -11.71 -10.26
CA ASN A 193 6.28 -12.31 -11.56
C ASN A 193 5.96 -13.82 -11.59
N GLN A 194 5.37 -14.36 -10.53
CA GLN A 194 4.95 -15.75 -10.43
C GLN A 194 3.44 -15.85 -10.61
N THR A 195 2.97 -17.00 -11.06
CA THR A 195 1.54 -17.32 -11.06
C THR A 195 1.19 -18.02 -9.75
N TRP A 196 0.16 -17.51 -9.08
CA TRP A 196 -0.33 -18.03 -7.80
C TRP A 196 -1.75 -18.53 -7.93
N ILE A 197 -2.06 -19.58 -7.17
CA ILE A 197 -3.43 -20.01 -6.89
C ILE A 197 -3.72 -19.63 -5.44
N SER A 198 -4.73 -18.81 -5.26
CA SER A 198 -5.11 -18.23 -3.98
C SER A 198 -6.52 -18.66 -3.61
N THR A 199 -6.66 -19.25 -2.43
CA THR A 199 -7.94 -19.71 -1.89
C THR A 199 -8.51 -18.64 -0.97
N TYR A 200 -9.71 -18.19 -1.28
CA TYR A 200 -10.49 -17.24 -0.49
C TYR A 200 -11.68 -17.95 0.15
N GLU A 201 -11.91 -17.68 1.43
CA GLU A 201 -13.14 -18.01 2.13
C GLU A 201 -13.99 -16.76 2.29
N VAL A 202 -15.28 -16.90 2.02
CA VAL A 202 -16.28 -15.85 2.24
C VAL A 202 -17.31 -16.35 3.24
N ARG A 203 -17.53 -15.57 4.29
CA ARG A 203 -18.51 -15.86 5.33
C ARG A 203 -19.54 -14.75 5.40
N PHE A 204 -20.80 -15.16 5.46
CA PHE A 204 -21.95 -14.27 5.58
C PHE A 204 -22.41 -14.20 7.05
N PRO A 205 -22.76 -13.01 7.57
CA PRO A 205 -23.32 -12.89 8.90
C PRO A 205 -24.74 -13.47 8.96
N GLU A 206 -24.93 -14.54 9.75
CA GLU A 206 -26.18 -15.28 10.01
C GLU A 206 -26.93 -15.80 8.75
N ARG A 207 -27.98 -16.62 8.93
CA ARG A 207 -28.70 -17.42 7.89
C ARG A 207 -29.33 -16.58 6.76
N ARG A 208 -28.52 -15.95 5.92
CA ARG A 208 -28.98 -15.07 4.82
C ARG A 208 -29.14 -15.79 3.50
N LEU A 209 -28.39 -16.87 3.29
CA LEU A 209 -28.42 -17.63 2.05
C LEU A 209 -28.53 -19.12 2.36
N SER A 210 -29.52 -19.76 1.75
CA SER A 210 -29.57 -21.23 1.74
C SER A 210 -28.42 -21.76 0.89
N ARG A 211 -27.88 -22.94 1.25
CA ARG A 211 -26.85 -23.63 0.45
C ARG A 211 -27.28 -23.77 -1.01
N ARG A 212 -28.53 -24.16 -1.24
CA ARG A 212 -29.11 -24.31 -2.58
C ARG A 212 -29.09 -23.00 -3.38
N GLU A 213 -29.32 -21.86 -2.72
CA GLU A 213 -29.23 -20.56 -3.36
C GLU A 213 -27.78 -20.16 -3.66
N CYS A 214 -26.86 -20.38 -2.71
CA CYS A 214 -25.43 -20.20 -2.92
C CYS A 214 -24.96 -21.02 -4.15
N GLU A 215 -25.27 -22.31 -4.19
CA GLU A 215 -24.92 -23.22 -5.29
C GLU A 215 -25.54 -22.79 -6.63
N ARG A 216 -26.80 -22.36 -6.64
CA ARG A 216 -27.46 -21.87 -7.86
C ARG A 216 -26.76 -20.65 -8.44
N ARG A 217 -26.40 -19.67 -7.61
CA ARG A 217 -25.72 -18.43 -8.05
C ARG A 217 -24.29 -18.70 -8.52
N ILE A 218 -23.58 -19.60 -7.82
CA ILE A 218 -22.27 -20.08 -8.26
C ILE A 218 -22.36 -20.75 -9.63
N ALA A 219 -23.33 -21.64 -9.83
CA ALA A 219 -23.54 -22.31 -11.11
C ALA A 219 -23.90 -21.32 -12.24
N ASP A 220 -24.73 -20.31 -11.96
CA ASP A 220 -25.06 -19.24 -12.92
C ASP A 220 -23.83 -18.41 -13.32
N LEU A 221 -22.93 -18.12 -12.37
CA LEU A 221 -21.72 -17.38 -12.66
C LEU A 221 -20.72 -18.21 -13.48
N LEU A 222 -20.52 -19.47 -13.10
CA LEU A 222 -19.56 -20.37 -13.73
C LEU A 222 -19.99 -20.86 -15.11
N SER A 223 -21.29 -20.81 -15.43
CA SER A 223 -21.82 -21.16 -16.75
C SER A 223 -21.61 -20.07 -17.81
N ARG A 224 -21.16 -18.88 -17.42
CA ARG A 224 -20.86 -17.79 -18.35
C ARG A 224 -19.53 -18.07 -19.07
N ASP A 225 -19.54 -17.85 -20.38
CA ASP A 225 -18.33 -17.91 -21.21
C ASP A 225 -17.35 -16.78 -20.87
N GLU A 226 -17.87 -15.63 -20.42
CA GLU A 226 -17.08 -14.45 -20.04
C GLU A 226 -17.58 -13.86 -18.71
N ILE A 227 -16.63 -13.37 -17.89
CA ILE A 227 -16.91 -12.64 -16.66
C ILE A 227 -16.17 -11.31 -16.74
N ILE A 228 -16.88 -10.26 -17.14
CA ILE A 228 -16.28 -8.94 -17.40
C ILE A 228 -16.29 -8.07 -16.14
N VAL A 229 -15.11 -7.65 -15.68
CA VAL A 229 -14.94 -6.69 -14.59
C VAL A 229 -14.34 -5.37 -15.08
N LYS A 230 -14.69 -4.27 -14.42
CA LYS A 230 -14.10 -2.95 -14.68
C LYS A 230 -12.96 -2.70 -13.69
N SER A 231 -11.75 -2.49 -14.21
CA SER A 231 -10.61 -2.07 -13.38
C SER A 231 -10.79 -0.63 -12.87
N GLY A 232 -10.04 -0.25 -11.83
CA GLY A 232 -10.04 1.13 -11.28
C GLY A 232 -9.62 2.22 -12.28
N LYS A 233 -9.07 1.87 -13.44
CA LYS A 233 -8.79 2.80 -14.57
C LYS A 233 -9.85 2.76 -15.67
N GLY A 234 -10.98 2.11 -15.43
CA GLY A 234 -12.10 1.99 -16.37
C GLY A 234 -11.93 0.92 -17.46
N ARG A 235 -10.79 0.23 -17.53
CA ARG A 235 -10.55 -0.84 -18.52
C ARG A 235 -11.35 -2.08 -18.15
N LEU A 236 -12.10 -2.62 -19.11
CA LEU A 236 -12.80 -3.90 -19.01
C LEU A 236 -11.81 -5.06 -19.15
N ARG A 237 -12.06 -6.14 -18.43
CA ARG A 237 -11.25 -7.36 -18.48
C ARG A 237 -12.13 -8.57 -18.23
N ASP A 238 -11.96 -9.59 -19.06
CA ASP A 238 -12.49 -10.92 -18.76
C ASP A 238 -11.61 -11.63 -17.70
N ILE A 239 -12.24 -12.05 -16.61
CA ILE A 239 -11.61 -12.78 -15.51
C ILE A 239 -12.06 -14.25 -15.46
N ARG A 240 -12.93 -14.72 -16.36
CA ARG A 240 -13.36 -16.14 -16.39
C ARG A 240 -12.19 -17.13 -16.42
N PRO A 241 -11.10 -16.90 -17.18
CA PRO A 241 -9.93 -17.79 -17.18
C PRO A 241 -9.10 -17.76 -15.88
N LEU A 242 -9.39 -16.85 -14.97
CA LEU A 242 -8.69 -16.68 -13.69
C LEU A 242 -9.49 -17.25 -12.51
N VAL A 243 -10.65 -17.86 -12.77
CA VAL A 243 -11.49 -18.52 -11.77
C VAL A 243 -11.31 -20.02 -11.94
N MET A 244 -10.52 -20.64 -11.05
CA MET A 244 -10.29 -22.09 -11.06
C MET A 244 -11.50 -22.86 -10.54
N GLY A 245 -12.18 -22.30 -9.54
CA GLY A 245 -13.36 -22.92 -8.98
C GLY A 245 -13.99 -22.07 -7.89
N ILE A 246 -15.30 -22.19 -7.77
CA ILE A 246 -16.08 -21.61 -6.69
C ILE A 246 -16.99 -22.72 -6.18
N ARG A 247 -17.04 -22.90 -4.86
CA ARG A 247 -17.87 -23.93 -4.23
C ARG A 247 -18.51 -23.40 -2.97
N CYS A 248 -19.67 -23.94 -2.65
CA CYS A 248 -20.34 -23.73 -1.39
C CYS A 248 -20.00 -24.91 -0.47
N GLU A 249 -19.39 -24.63 0.68
CA GLU A 249 -19.09 -25.61 1.71
C GLU A 249 -20.03 -25.44 2.91
N GLU A 250 -20.19 -26.52 3.66
CA GLU A 250 -21.08 -26.59 4.82
C GLU A 250 -20.39 -26.03 6.08
N GLY A 251 -21.16 -25.27 6.87
CA GLY A 251 -20.75 -24.66 8.13
C GLY A 251 -21.98 -24.13 8.88
N GLU A 252 -21.78 -23.49 10.04
CA GLU A 252 -22.88 -22.84 10.79
C GLU A 252 -23.61 -21.76 9.95
N THR A 253 -22.92 -21.21 8.95
CA THR A 253 -23.42 -20.34 7.87
C THR A 253 -22.87 -20.81 6.51
N CYS A 254 -23.53 -20.45 5.39
CA CYS A 254 -23.02 -20.73 4.02
C CYS A 254 -21.60 -20.17 3.90
N ARG A 255 -20.61 -21.03 3.61
CA ARG A 255 -19.22 -20.63 3.35
C ARG A 255 -18.93 -20.81 1.88
N ILE A 256 -18.53 -19.75 1.20
CA ILE A 256 -18.09 -19.84 -0.19
C ILE A 256 -16.58 -19.92 -0.22
N VAL A 257 -16.05 -20.90 -0.94
CA VAL A 257 -14.62 -21.06 -1.17
C VAL A 257 -14.32 -20.83 -2.63
N MET A 258 -13.36 -19.95 -2.91
CA MET A 258 -12.96 -19.55 -4.26
C MET A 258 -11.48 -19.83 -4.45
N ASP A 259 -11.12 -20.58 -5.48
CA ASP A 259 -9.74 -20.74 -5.92
C ASP A 259 -9.51 -19.85 -7.15
N LEU A 260 -8.66 -18.83 -6.98
CA LEU A 260 -8.46 -17.76 -7.95
C LEU A 260 -7.00 -17.71 -8.41
N LEU A 261 -6.81 -17.51 -9.71
CA LEU A 261 -5.50 -17.37 -10.32
C LEU A 261 -5.03 -15.91 -10.27
N GLU A 262 -3.81 -15.70 -9.78
CA GLU A 262 -3.15 -14.41 -9.75
C GLU A 262 -1.87 -14.52 -10.59
N THR A 263 -1.88 -13.86 -11.76
CA THR A 263 -0.78 -13.92 -12.73
C THR A 263 -0.11 -12.55 -12.87
N PRO A 264 1.09 -12.48 -13.47
CA PRO A 264 1.73 -11.19 -13.77
C PRO A 264 0.91 -10.29 -14.71
N SER A 265 0.11 -10.88 -15.61
CA SER A 265 -0.79 -10.13 -16.52
C SER A 265 -2.13 -9.80 -15.87
N GLY A 266 -2.47 -10.48 -14.77
CA GLY A 266 -3.30 -10.01 -13.67
C GLY A 266 -4.16 -11.09 -13.02
N ARG A 267 -5.23 -10.69 -12.34
CA ARG A 267 -5.86 -11.51 -11.30
C ARG A 267 -7.38 -11.40 -11.30
N ALA A 268 -8.05 -12.45 -10.83
CA ALA A 268 -9.41 -12.36 -10.31
C ALA A 268 -9.38 -11.90 -8.84
N ARG A 269 -10.44 -11.22 -8.41
CA ARG A 269 -10.64 -10.79 -7.03
C ARG A 269 -11.91 -11.43 -6.49
N ALA A 270 -11.86 -11.91 -5.25
CA ALA A 270 -13.03 -12.46 -4.58
C ALA A 270 -14.13 -11.40 -4.44
N GLU A 271 -13.73 -10.15 -4.22
CA GLU A 271 -14.61 -8.99 -4.12
C GLU A 271 -15.45 -8.80 -5.39
N ASP A 272 -14.81 -8.85 -6.57
CA ASP A 272 -15.49 -8.64 -7.84
C ASP A 272 -16.52 -9.77 -8.11
N LEU A 273 -16.18 -11.02 -7.76
CA LEU A 273 -17.08 -12.18 -7.92
C LEU A 273 -18.26 -12.13 -6.92
N LEU A 274 -18.01 -11.67 -5.70
CA LEU A 274 -19.07 -11.50 -4.70
C LEU A 274 -20.04 -10.39 -5.09
N GLU A 275 -19.53 -9.27 -5.60
CA GLU A 275 -20.36 -8.18 -6.09
C GLU A 275 -21.31 -8.68 -7.19
N MET A 276 -20.82 -9.50 -8.13
CA MET A 276 -21.66 -10.08 -9.19
C MET A 276 -22.71 -11.08 -8.68
N MET A 277 -22.38 -11.89 -7.68
CA MET A 277 -23.30 -12.92 -7.17
C MET A 277 -24.27 -12.40 -6.12
N PHE A 278 -23.91 -11.35 -5.36
CA PHE A 278 -24.57 -10.96 -4.12
C PHE A 278 -24.61 -9.44 -3.90
N SER A 279 -24.64 -8.63 -4.97
CA SER A 279 -24.71 -7.16 -4.89
C SER A 279 -25.77 -6.63 -3.90
N GLU A 280 -26.91 -7.30 -3.82
CA GLU A 280 -28.03 -6.94 -2.95
C GLU A 280 -27.75 -7.16 -1.45
N LEU A 281 -26.73 -7.95 -1.12
CA LEU A 281 -26.33 -8.25 0.25
C LEU A 281 -25.21 -7.33 0.75
N ALA A 282 -24.63 -6.49 -0.11
CA ALA A 282 -23.53 -5.59 0.24
C ALA A 282 -23.91 -4.58 1.33
N ASP A 283 -25.16 -4.12 1.36
CA ASP A 283 -25.65 -3.11 2.32
C ASP A 283 -26.18 -3.70 3.64
N GLN A 284 -26.30 -5.03 3.73
CA GLN A 284 -27.08 -5.65 4.80
C GLN A 284 -26.24 -6.09 6.00
N GLY A 285 -24.91 -6.01 5.95
CA GLY A 285 -24.02 -6.44 7.04
C GLY A 285 -22.61 -6.81 6.56
N GLU A 286 -21.69 -7.05 7.49
CA GLU A 286 -20.27 -7.21 7.16
C GLU A 286 -19.95 -8.62 6.62
N ILE A 287 -19.98 -8.79 5.29
CA ILE A 287 -19.44 -9.98 4.61
C ILE A 287 -17.93 -10.03 4.88
N ARG A 288 -17.43 -11.16 5.40
CA ARG A 288 -16.00 -11.34 5.65
C ARG A 288 -15.36 -12.14 4.55
N ILE A 289 -14.33 -11.55 3.94
CA ILE A 289 -13.49 -12.18 2.92
C ILE A 289 -12.14 -12.45 3.55
N SER A 290 -11.66 -13.68 3.43
CA SER A 290 -10.38 -14.11 3.99
C SER A 290 -9.57 -14.90 2.96
N LYS A 291 -8.38 -14.42 2.59
CA LYS A 291 -7.42 -15.19 1.80
C LYS A 291 -6.68 -16.16 2.72
N VAL A 292 -7.06 -17.44 2.68
CA VAL A 292 -6.61 -18.46 3.63
C VAL A 292 -5.40 -19.26 3.15
N ARG A 293 -5.14 -19.27 1.84
CA ARG A 293 -4.02 -20.01 1.25
C ARG A 293 -3.55 -19.32 -0.04
N SER A 294 -2.25 -19.36 -0.27
CA SER A 294 -1.61 -18.91 -1.52
C SER A 294 -0.49 -19.90 -1.85
N ARG A 295 -0.48 -20.42 -3.08
CA ARG A 295 0.58 -21.33 -3.55
C ARG A 295 0.99 -20.98 -4.97
N VAL A 296 2.27 -21.17 -5.30
CA VAL A 296 2.74 -21.00 -6.67
C VAL A 296 2.12 -22.11 -7.53
N ALA A 297 1.56 -21.75 -8.69
CA ALA A 297 1.06 -22.71 -9.64
C ALA A 297 2.24 -23.48 -10.27
N ASN A 298 2.20 -24.81 -10.22
CA ASN A 298 3.07 -25.68 -11.01
C ASN A 298 2.27 -26.22 -12.21
N LYS A 299 2.96 -26.83 -13.20
CA LYS A 299 2.29 -27.38 -14.41
C LYS A 299 1.11 -28.30 -14.07
N SER A 300 1.28 -29.20 -13.10
CA SER A 300 0.21 -30.12 -12.69
C SER A 300 -1.00 -29.44 -12.02
N SER A 301 -0.85 -28.22 -11.50
CA SER A 301 -1.95 -27.46 -10.90
C SER A 301 -2.76 -26.65 -11.90
N LEU A 302 -2.26 -26.50 -13.13
CA LEU A 302 -2.92 -25.80 -14.23
C LEU A 302 -3.60 -26.76 -15.22
N GLU A 303 -3.38 -28.07 -15.07
CA GLU A 303 -3.89 -29.13 -15.95
C GLU A 303 -5.08 -29.90 -15.34
N THR A 304 -5.49 -29.60 -14.10
CA THR A 304 -6.74 -30.11 -13.52
C THR A 304 -7.91 -29.23 -13.96
N ASP A 305 -8.36 -29.45 -15.20
CA ASP A 305 -9.72 -29.19 -15.67
C ASP A 305 -10.57 -30.47 -15.54
#